data_AF-A0A1M7UUC8-F1
#
_entry.id   AF-A0A1M7UUC8-F1
#
_cell.length_a   1.000
_cell.length_b   1.000
_cell.length_c   1.000
_cell.angle_alpha   90.00
_cell.angle_beta   90.00
_cell.angle_gamma   90.00
#
_symmetry.space_group_name_H-M   'P 1'
#
loop_
_entity.id
_entity.type
_entity.pdbx_description
1 polymer ?
#
loop_
_entity_poly.entity_id
_entity_poly.type
_entity_poly.pdbx_seq_one_letter_code
_entity_poly.pdbx_strand_id
1 'polypeptide(L)'
;MVLENMVATTNEAEDNGHLGNLFWFSIGDDTYNRNLLEQTLIQVGLSLSHMPHQIRLVDAFRRATKEIECSLNPSNGVSENFIVRDVYSDTSTVIRHIVKETVDSKGKRLSYNEDEAVLTLDKKTEVINFKGDETGYAATLFDEAKRYFAIFKENHNGQAVRGMVQNILKTLSPTPVRPSGGVYFVPAAHDEDLGRLVAFCSAFPKGEGFKIPVIKSVESIEMIEKKISDHLDGVINQCRFAAGESTLTKGKLAEIINDTKTVVSGYRDYETIISMQKRELDSKVQLIRDMMGMLLDKGVA
;
A
#
# COMPACT_ATOMS: atom_id res chain seq x y z
N MET A 1 -48.68 19.80 -8.00
CA MET A 1 -47.67 18.76 -8.31
C MET A 1 -46.36 19.47 -8.56
N VAL A 2 -45.71 19.89 -7.47
CA VAL A 2 -44.48 19.30 -6.89
C VAL A 2 -43.30 19.35 -7.86
N LEU A 3 -42.52 20.43 -7.72
CA LEU A 3 -41.13 20.55 -8.11
C LEU A 3 -40.29 19.87 -7.01
N GLU A 4 -39.52 18.84 -7.33
CA GLU A 4 -38.54 18.26 -6.41
C GLU A 4 -37.17 18.13 -7.11
N ASN A 5 -36.23 18.91 -6.58
CA ASN A 5 -34.77 18.74 -6.59
C ASN A 5 -34.00 18.92 -7.91
N MET A 6 -34.21 20.06 -8.57
CA MET A 6 -33.14 20.71 -9.34
C MET A 6 -32.39 21.67 -8.42
N VAL A 7 -31.19 21.30 -7.97
CA VAL A 7 -30.26 22.29 -7.38
C VAL A 7 -29.69 23.07 -8.56
N ALA A 8 -30.28 24.24 -8.82
CA ALA A 8 -29.73 25.24 -9.72
C ALA A 8 -28.51 25.90 -9.05
N THR A 9 -27.31 25.50 -9.45
CA THR A 9 -26.12 26.34 -9.23
C THR A 9 -26.19 27.47 -10.25
N THR A 10 -26.66 28.64 -9.82
CA THR A 10 -26.64 29.86 -10.62
C THR A 10 -25.20 30.18 -10.98
N ASN A 11 -24.93 30.24 -12.29
CA ASN A 11 -23.72 30.81 -12.85
C ASN A 11 -23.64 32.29 -12.49
N GLU A 12 -22.93 32.62 -11.43
CA GLU A 12 -22.22 33.89 -11.29
C GLU A 12 -20.74 33.56 -11.42
N ALA A 13 -20.20 33.80 -12.62
CA ALA A 13 -18.78 33.68 -12.86
C ALA A 13 -18.08 34.92 -12.30
N GLU A 14 -17.63 34.83 -11.05
CA GLU A 14 -16.43 35.49 -10.53
C GLU A 14 -16.06 34.88 -9.15
N ASP A 15 -14.90 34.21 -9.11
CA ASP A 15 -14.29 33.44 -8.01
C ASP A 15 -14.84 32.00 -7.80
N ASN A 16 -14.24 31.06 -8.54
CA ASN A 16 -14.51 29.61 -8.50
C ASN A 16 -14.56 29.07 -7.07
N GLY A 17 -15.77 28.87 -6.54
CA GLY A 17 -16.01 28.25 -5.25
C GLY A 17 -15.65 26.77 -5.18
N HIS A 18 -14.64 26.29 -5.88
CA HIS A 18 -14.14 24.91 -5.79
C HIS A 18 -12.84 24.90 -5.00
N LEU A 19 -12.84 24.29 -3.82
CA LEU A 19 -11.66 24.23 -2.95
C LEU A 19 -10.73 23.06 -3.31
N GLY A 20 -11.29 22.00 -3.89
CA GLY A 20 -10.59 20.75 -4.17
C GLY A 20 -11.56 19.59 -4.11
N ASN A 21 -11.05 18.37 -3.89
CA ASN A 21 -11.86 17.17 -3.93
C ASN A 21 -11.65 16.28 -2.71
N LEU A 22 -12.72 15.62 -2.27
CA LEU A 22 -12.61 14.40 -1.48
C LEU A 22 -12.32 13.23 -2.41
N PHE A 23 -11.31 12.43 -2.06
CA PHE A 23 -10.87 11.26 -2.81
C PHE A 23 -10.82 10.03 -1.92
N TRP A 24 -11.30 8.91 -2.46
CA TRP A 24 -11.08 7.58 -1.90
C TRP A 24 -10.98 6.56 -3.03
N PHE A 25 -10.40 5.41 -2.71
CA PHE A 25 -10.20 4.35 -3.67
C PHE A 25 -10.25 2.99 -2.98
N SER A 26 -10.48 1.95 -3.78
CA SER A 26 -10.31 0.55 -3.39
C SER A 26 -9.53 -0.17 -4.47
N ILE A 27 -8.62 -1.03 -4.02
CA ILE A 27 -7.89 -1.98 -4.88
C ILE A 27 -8.05 -3.33 -4.21
N GLY A 28 -8.71 -4.26 -4.88
CA GLY A 28 -8.95 -5.61 -4.41
C GLY A 28 -7.66 -6.39 -4.20
N ASP A 29 -7.77 -7.50 -3.45
CA ASP A 29 -6.69 -8.48 -3.43
C ASP A 29 -6.76 -9.34 -4.70
N ASP A 30 -5.78 -9.15 -5.57
CA ASP A 30 -5.67 -9.81 -6.86
C ASP A 30 -4.20 -9.84 -7.34
N THR A 31 -3.97 -10.52 -8.45
CA THR A 31 -2.73 -10.48 -9.22
C THR A 31 -2.80 -9.38 -10.27
N TYR A 32 -1.84 -8.45 -10.21
CA TYR A 32 -1.74 -7.32 -11.11
C TYR A 32 -0.49 -7.46 -11.99
N ASN A 33 -0.69 -7.71 -13.28
CA ASN A 33 0.41 -7.89 -14.22
C ASN A 33 1.25 -6.61 -14.33
N ARG A 34 2.57 -6.74 -14.20
CA ARG A 34 3.48 -5.58 -14.20
C ARG A 34 3.39 -4.76 -15.50
N ASN A 35 3.34 -5.40 -16.65
CA ASN A 35 3.28 -4.71 -17.95
C ASN A 35 1.95 -3.97 -18.09
N LEU A 36 0.85 -4.57 -17.62
CA LEU A 36 -0.44 -3.89 -17.61
C LEU A 36 -0.43 -2.65 -16.70
N LEU A 37 0.16 -2.74 -15.49
CA LEU A 37 0.31 -1.58 -14.60
C LEU A 37 1.07 -0.44 -15.28
N GLU A 38 2.16 -0.77 -15.97
CA GLU A 38 3.00 0.19 -16.71
C GLU A 38 2.22 0.84 -17.86
N GLN A 39 1.52 0.04 -18.67
CA GLN A 39 0.68 0.53 -19.76
C GLN A 39 -0.43 1.44 -19.25
N THR A 40 -1.10 1.06 -18.16
CA THR A 40 -2.15 1.89 -17.55
C THR A 40 -1.61 3.23 -17.09
N LEU A 41 -0.43 3.29 -16.44
CA LEU A 41 0.20 4.56 -16.05
C LEU A 41 0.42 5.47 -17.25
N ILE A 42 1.02 4.95 -18.32
CA ILE A 42 1.29 5.71 -19.54
C ILE A 42 -0.02 6.21 -20.14
N GLN A 43 -1.02 5.35 -20.23
CA GLN A 43 -2.33 5.68 -20.81
C GLN A 43 -3.04 6.81 -20.06
N VAL A 44 -2.97 6.83 -18.72
CA VAL A 44 -3.59 7.88 -17.92
C VAL A 44 -2.69 9.11 -17.73
N GLY A 45 -1.46 9.10 -18.26
CA GLY A 45 -0.52 10.22 -18.15
C GLY A 45 0.19 10.36 -16.81
N LEU A 46 0.33 9.27 -16.04
CA LEU A 46 1.07 9.26 -14.78
C LEU A 46 2.51 8.76 -14.97
N SER A 47 3.43 9.26 -14.13
CA SER A 47 4.86 8.93 -14.24
C SER A 47 5.17 7.45 -13.92
N LEU A 48 6.03 6.84 -14.73
CA LEU A 48 6.57 5.50 -14.47
C LEU A 48 7.42 5.42 -13.20
N SER A 49 7.86 6.55 -12.64
CA SER A 49 8.56 6.58 -11.35
C SER A 49 7.70 6.06 -10.19
N HIS A 50 6.37 5.98 -10.37
CA HIS A 50 5.46 5.40 -9.38
C HIS A 50 5.38 3.88 -9.44
N MET A 51 5.96 3.24 -10.46
CA MET A 51 5.94 1.79 -10.56
C MET A 51 6.56 1.16 -9.31
N PRO A 52 5.95 0.09 -8.77
CA PRO A 52 6.59 -0.69 -7.71
C PRO A 52 7.91 -1.26 -8.23
N HIS A 53 8.81 -1.56 -7.30
CA HIS A 53 10.07 -2.23 -7.62
C HIS A 53 9.84 -3.50 -8.44
N GLN A 54 10.87 -3.91 -9.18
CA GLN A 54 10.83 -5.18 -9.90
C GLN A 54 10.53 -6.33 -8.94
N ILE A 55 9.76 -7.30 -9.44
CA ILE A 55 9.40 -8.48 -8.68
C ILE A 55 10.68 -9.31 -8.51
N ARG A 56 11.08 -9.52 -7.26
CA ARG A 56 12.22 -10.38 -6.96
C ARG A 56 11.76 -11.84 -7.06
N LEU A 57 12.52 -12.67 -7.79
CA LEU A 57 12.25 -14.11 -7.92
C LEU A 57 12.07 -14.80 -6.56
N VAL A 58 12.86 -14.39 -5.57
CA VAL A 58 12.76 -14.89 -4.19
C VAL A 58 11.39 -14.63 -3.57
N ASP A 59 10.83 -13.43 -3.77
CA ASP A 59 9.53 -13.09 -3.20
C ASP A 59 8.40 -13.81 -3.95
N ALA A 60 8.51 -13.92 -5.28
CA ALA A 60 7.57 -14.68 -6.09
C ALA A 60 7.57 -16.17 -5.68
N PHE A 61 8.74 -16.77 -5.49
CA PHE A 61 8.88 -18.15 -5.01
C PHE A 61 8.30 -18.30 -3.62
N ARG A 62 8.62 -17.39 -2.69
CA ARG A 62 8.11 -17.47 -1.33
C ARG A 62 6.59 -17.37 -1.26
N ARG A 63 5.99 -16.48 -2.05
CA ARG A 63 4.54 -16.37 -2.21
C ARG A 63 3.96 -17.66 -2.79
N ALA A 64 4.52 -18.16 -3.88
CA ALA A 64 4.02 -19.35 -4.56
C ALA A 64 4.03 -20.59 -3.66
N THR A 65 5.11 -20.79 -2.91
CA THR A 65 5.20 -21.91 -1.95
C THR A 65 4.34 -21.70 -0.70
N LYS A 66 3.88 -20.48 -0.42
CA LYS A 66 2.96 -20.21 0.70
C LYS A 66 1.52 -20.57 0.34
N GLU A 67 1.12 -20.36 -0.92
CA GLU A 67 -0.22 -20.68 -1.43
C GLU A 67 -0.56 -22.18 -1.42
N ILE A 68 0.46 -23.05 -1.37
CA ILE A 68 0.27 -24.50 -1.33
C ILE A 68 0.13 -25.08 0.08
N GLU A 69 0.22 -24.24 1.12
CA GLU A 69 -0.07 -24.69 2.48
C GLU A 69 -1.55 -25.03 2.62
N CYS A 70 -1.85 -26.22 3.12
CA CYS A 70 -3.22 -26.71 3.19
C CYS A 70 -3.41 -27.71 4.34
N SER A 71 -4.67 -28.03 4.62
CA SER A 71 -5.06 -29.07 5.57
C SER A 71 -5.98 -30.06 4.89
N LEU A 72 -5.68 -31.35 5.01
CA LEU A 72 -6.50 -32.46 4.53
C LEU A 72 -7.12 -33.20 5.71
N ASN A 73 -8.32 -33.73 5.53
CA ASN A 73 -9.01 -34.54 6.54
C ASN A 73 -9.22 -35.96 6.00
N PRO A 74 -8.17 -36.81 5.99
CA PRO A 74 -8.22 -38.12 5.35
C PRO A 74 -9.17 -39.11 6.06
N SER A 75 -9.44 -38.91 7.35
CA SER A 75 -10.36 -39.75 8.12
C SER A 75 -11.02 -38.98 9.27
N ASN A 76 -12.06 -39.56 9.87
CA ASN A 76 -12.79 -38.92 10.97
C ASN A 76 -11.88 -38.70 12.17
N GLY A 77 -11.62 -37.42 12.47
CA GLY A 77 -10.86 -37.00 13.64
C GLY A 77 -9.35 -37.00 13.48
N VAL A 78 -8.85 -37.06 12.24
CA VAL A 78 -7.42 -36.87 11.91
C VAL A 78 -7.30 -35.81 10.82
N SER A 79 -6.42 -34.83 11.03
CA SER A 79 -6.06 -33.82 10.03
C SER A 79 -4.58 -33.92 9.68
N GLU A 80 -4.26 -33.79 8.39
CA GLU A 80 -2.91 -33.69 7.86
C GLU A 80 -2.68 -32.26 7.33
N ASN A 81 -1.80 -31.52 7.99
CA ASN A 81 -1.43 -30.17 7.62
C ASN A 81 -0.12 -30.19 6.83
N PHE A 82 -0.13 -29.61 5.65
CA PHE A 82 1.05 -29.37 4.84
C PHE A 82 1.46 -27.91 5.03
N ILE A 83 2.63 -27.68 5.62
CA ILE A 83 3.11 -26.36 6.02
C ILE A 83 4.47 -26.13 5.35
N VAL A 84 4.73 -24.91 4.85
CA VAL A 84 6.00 -24.61 4.19
C VAL A 84 6.90 -23.77 5.10
N ARG A 85 8.12 -24.26 5.33
CA ARG A 85 9.12 -23.59 6.17
C ARG A 85 10.29 -23.06 5.34
N ASP A 86 10.73 -21.84 5.67
CA ASP A 86 12.00 -21.32 5.15
C ASP A 86 13.16 -22.02 5.86
N VAL A 87 14.10 -22.57 5.10
CA VAL A 87 15.24 -23.32 5.66
C VAL A 87 16.56 -22.59 5.39
N TYR A 88 16.77 -22.18 4.14
CA TYR A 88 18.02 -21.54 3.74
C TYR A 88 17.80 -20.56 2.59
N SER A 89 18.60 -19.50 2.55
CA SER A 89 18.68 -18.60 1.41
C SER A 89 20.05 -17.95 1.37
N ASP A 90 20.70 -17.99 0.21
CA ASP A 90 21.94 -17.26 -0.06
C ASP A 90 21.80 -16.40 -1.31
N THR A 91 22.90 -16.02 -1.97
CA THR A 91 22.87 -15.22 -3.20
C THR A 91 22.44 -16.01 -4.45
N SER A 92 22.46 -17.34 -4.41
CA SER A 92 22.25 -18.24 -5.54
C SER A 92 21.00 -19.11 -5.42
N THR A 93 20.57 -19.45 -4.21
CA THR A 93 19.49 -20.41 -3.96
C THR A 93 18.57 -19.97 -2.81
N VAL A 94 17.33 -20.45 -2.85
CA VAL A 94 16.39 -20.45 -1.72
C VAL A 94 15.85 -21.85 -1.54
N ILE A 95 15.91 -22.37 -0.32
CA ILE A 95 15.44 -23.70 0.04
C ILE A 95 14.30 -23.57 1.04
N ARG A 96 13.19 -24.22 0.74
CA ARG A 96 12.01 -24.32 1.59
C ARG A 96 11.55 -25.76 1.68
N HIS A 97 11.14 -26.20 2.86
CA HIS A 97 10.65 -27.57 3.05
C HIS A 97 9.13 -27.56 3.15
N ILE A 98 8.49 -28.55 2.52
CA ILE A 98 7.14 -28.96 2.85
C ILE A 98 7.25 -29.87 4.07
N VAL A 99 6.50 -29.52 5.10
CA VAL A 99 6.39 -30.27 6.35
C VAL A 99 5.00 -30.88 6.41
N LYS A 100 4.91 -32.16 6.76
CA LYS A 100 3.63 -32.84 7.01
C LYS A 100 3.43 -33.03 8.51
N GLU A 101 2.40 -32.41 9.06
CA GLU A 101 1.99 -32.57 10.46
C GLU A 101 0.64 -33.27 10.51
N THR A 102 0.56 -34.40 11.21
CA THR A 102 -0.72 -35.09 11.46
C THR A 102 -1.17 -34.81 12.88
N VAL A 103 -2.42 -34.37 13.07
CA VAL A 103 -3.03 -34.06 14.37
C VAL A 103 -4.35 -34.79 14.55
N ASP A 104 -4.73 -35.05 15.81
CA ASP A 104 -6.07 -35.57 16.14
C ASP A 104 -7.15 -34.47 16.19
N SER A 105 -8.39 -34.87 16.45
CA SER A 105 -9.56 -33.97 16.57
C SER A 105 -9.47 -32.95 17.70
N LYS A 106 -8.53 -33.12 18.64
CA LYS A 106 -8.23 -32.19 19.73
C LYS A 106 -7.00 -31.33 19.44
N GLY A 107 -6.44 -31.41 18.25
CA GLY A 107 -5.23 -30.70 17.84
C GLY A 107 -3.94 -31.28 18.42
N LYS A 108 -3.99 -32.47 19.04
CA LYS A 108 -2.77 -33.12 19.54
C LYS A 108 -2.01 -33.72 18.36
N ARG A 109 -0.74 -33.33 18.23
CA ARG A 109 0.17 -33.87 17.21
C ARG A 109 0.36 -35.39 17.38
N LEU A 110 0.06 -36.11 16.30
CA LEU A 110 0.23 -37.56 16.16
C LEU A 110 1.54 -37.90 15.46
N SER A 111 1.90 -37.16 14.41
CA SER A 111 3.18 -37.32 13.70
C SER A 111 3.65 -35.99 13.09
N TYR A 112 4.94 -35.93 12.78
CA TYR A 112 5.58 -34.75 12.19
C TYR A 112 6.72 -35.19 11.29
N ASN A 113 6.62 -34.91 10.00
CA ASN A 113 7.67 -35.11 9.02
C ASN A 113 8.18 -33.75 8.55
N GLU A 114 9.40 -33.39 8.97
CA GLU A 114 10.04 -32.10 8.67
C GLU A 114 10.52 -31.98 7.22
N ASP A 115 10.72 -33.11 6.54
CA ASP A 115 11.29 -33.19 5.20
C ASP A 115 10.38 -33.97 4.24
N GLU A 116 9.06 -33.74 4.32
CA GLU A 116 8.09 -34.36 3.39
C GLU A 116 8.49 -34.08 1.92
N ALA A 117 8.94 -32.85 1.65
CA ALA A 117 9.67 -32.53 0.43
C ALA A 117 10.55 -31.29 0.59
N VAL A 118 11.57 -31.19 -0.25
CA VAL A 118 12.47 -30.03 -0.36
C VAL A 118 12.22 -29.32 -1.68
N LEU A 119 11.89 -28.03 -1.60
CA LEU A 119 11.71 -27.13 -2.74
C LEU A 119 12.92 -26.20 -2.83
N THR A 120 13.57 -26.16 -3.99
CA THR A 120 14.77 -25.33 -4.20
C THR A 120 14.59 -24.41 -5.39
N LEU A 121 14.62 -23.10 -5.18
CA LEU A 121 14.75 -22.11 -6.25
C LEU A 121 16.23 -21.89 -6.58
N ASP A 122 16.61 -22.14 -7.83
CA ASP A 122 17.85 -21.62 -8.40
C ASP A 122 17.60 -20.21 -8.96
N LYS A 123 18.26 -19.20 -8.41
CA LYS A 123 18.06 -17.79 -8.77
C LYS A 123 18.67 -17.43 -10.12
N LYS A 124 19.62 -18.22 -10.62
CA LYS A 124 20.29 -17.98 -11.90
C LYS A 124 19.50 -18.58 -13.06
N THR A 125 18.99 -19.80 -12.88
CA THR A 125 18.20 -20.49 -13.92
C THR A 125 16.71 -20.18 -13.83
N GLU A 126 16.26 -19.58 -12.72
CA GLU A 126 14.85 -19.32 -12.40
C GLU A 126 13.99 -20.59 -12.34
N VAL A 127 14.61 -21.74 -12.08
CA VAL A 127 13.93 -23.04 -11.99
C VAL A 127 13.71 -23.39 -10.52
N ILE A 128 12.51 -23.91 -10.24
CA ILE A 128 12.21 -24.54 -8.95
C ILE A 128 12.36 -26.05 -9.12
N ASN A 129 13.15 -26.66 -8.25
CA ASN A 129 13.39 -28.10 -8.19
C ASN A 129 12.67 -28.71 -6.99
N PHE A 130 12.31 -29.99 -7.12
CA PHE A 130 11.66 -30.79 -6.10
C PHE A 130 12.52 -31.99 -5.74
N LYS A 131 12.58 -32.30 -4.44
CA LYS A 131 13.16 -33.53 -3.92
C LYS A 131 12.23 -34.08 -2.84
N GLY A 132 11.62 -35.22 -3.10
CA GLY A 132 10.66 -35.89 -2.23
C GLY A 132 10.12 -37.14 -2.91
N ASP A 133 9.08 -37.75 -2.35
CA ASP A 133 8.35 -38.83 -3.03
C ASP A 133 7.57 -38.27 -4.22
N GLU A 134 7.94 -38.65 -5.44
CA GLU A 134 7.30 -38.22 -6.69
C GLU A 134 5.85 -38.70 -6.83
N THR A 135 5.47 -39.73 -6.08
CA THR A 135 4.10 -40.27 -6.04
C THR A 135 3.27 -39.74 -4.88
N GLY A 136 3.92 -39.04 -3.94
CA GLY A 136 3.29 -38.49 -2.75
C GLY A 136 2.51 -37.20 -3.01
N TYR A 137 1.65 -36.82 -2.07
CA TYR A 137 0.82 -35.60 -2.19
C TYR A 137 1.67 -34.31 -2.30
N ALA A 138 2.89 -34.32 -1.73
CA ALA A 138 3.83 -33.20 -1.85
C ALA A 138 4.26 -32.91 -3.30
N ALA A 139 4.27 -33.92 -4.19
CA ALA A 139 4.53 -33.72 -5.61
C ALA A 139 3.40 -32.91 -6.28
N THR A 140 2.13 -33.20 -5.94
CA THR A 140 0.97 -32.42 -6.38
C THR A 140 1.05 -30.97 -5.90
N LEU A 141 1.43 -30.75 -4.63
CA LEU A 141 1.64 -29.40 -4.10
C LEU A 141 2.78 -28.68 -4.83
N PHE A 142 3.85 -29.38 -5.20
CA PHE A 142 4.93 -28.80 -5.99
C PHE A 142 4.48 -28.37 -7.39
N ASP A 143 3.63 -29.14 -8.06
CA ASP A 143 3.06 -28.75 -9.36
C ASP A 143 2.23 -27.46 -9.26
N GLU A 144 1.42 -27.32 -8.21
CA GLU A 144 0.71 -26.07 -7.93
C GLU A 144 1.66 -24.91 -7.61
N ALA A 145 2.73 -25.15 -6.84
CA ALA A 145 3.73 -24.12 -6.55
C ALA A 145 4.43 -23.62 -7.83
N LYS A 146 4.73 -24.51 -8.80
CA LYS A 146 5.28 -24.11 -10.10
C LYS A 146 4.30 -23.21 -10.85
N ARG A 147 3.01 -23.55 -10.86
CA ARG A 147 1.96 -22.73 -11.49
C ARG A 147 1.86 -21.36 -10.85
N TYR A 148 1.81 -21.29 -9.51
CA TYR A 148 1.78 -20.02 -8.79
C TYR A 148 3.06 -19.21 -9.00
N PHE A 149 4.22 -19.84 -9.08
CA PHE A 149 5.49 -19.15 -9.30
C PHE A 149 5.54 -18.48 -10.67
N ALA A 150 5.08 -19.17 -11.72
CA ALA A 150 4.96 -18.60 -13.07
C ALA A 150 4.02 -17.38 -13.10
N ILE A 151 2.95 -17.39 -12.30
CA ILE A 151 2.06 -16.24 -12.16
C ILE A 151 2.76 -15.12 -11.37
N PHE A 152 3.29 -15.41 -10.19
CA PHE A 152 3.80 -14.37 -9.29
C PHE A 152 5.10 -13.71 -9.73
N LYS A 153 5.88 -14.31 -10.64
CA LYS A 153 7.05 -13.63 -11.22
C LYS A 153 6.67 -12.44 -12.11
N GLU A 154 5.48 -12.46 -12.70
CA GLU A 154 4.98 -11.39 -13.58
C GLU A 154 3.96 -10.46 -12.91
N ASN A 155 3.47 -10.83 -11.72
CA ASN A 155 2.32 -10.18 -11.09
C ASN A 155 2.62 -9.66 -9.67
N HIS A 156 2.35 -8.37 -9.48
CA HIS A 156 2.26 -7.74 -8.16
C HIS A 156 0.98 -8.18 -7.44
N ASN A 157 0.97 -8.08 -6.10
CA ASN A 157 -0.24 -8.27 -5.31
C ASN A 157 -0.98 -6.94 -5.10
N GLY A 158 -2.22 -7.01 -4.60
CA GLY A 158 -3.02 -5.82 -4.31
C GLY A 158 -2.32 -4.85 -3.35
N GLN A 159 -1.52 -5.35 -2.40
CA GLN A 159 -0.79 -4.48 -1.46
C GLN A 159 0.26 -3.60 -2.15
N ALA A 160 1.01 -4.15 -3.11
CA ALA A 160 1.98 -3.38 -3.88
C ALA A 160 1.29 -2.29 -4.71
N VAL A 161 0.14 -2.60 -5.32
CA VAL A 161 -0.65 -1.62 -6.10
C VAL A 161 -1.27 -0.55 -5.20
N ARG A 162 -1.78 -0.90 -4.00
CA ARG A 162 -2.21 0.10 -3.01
C ARG A 162 -1.07 1.02 -2.59
N GLY A 163 0.13 0.48 -2.38
CA GLY A 163 1.33 1.26 -2.07
C GLY A 163 1.68 2.24 -3.20
N MET A 164 1.56 1.79 -4.45
CA MET A 164 1.73 2.63 -5.64
C MET A 164 0.70 3.77 -5.70
N VAL A 165 -0.59 3.48 -5.51
CA VAL A 165 -1.65 4.51 -5.47
C VAL A 165 -1.40 5.52 -4.34
N GLN A 166 -1.00 5.04 -3.16
CA GLN A 166 -0.65 5.92 -2.02
C GLN A 166 0.55 6.82 -2.34
N ASN A 167 1.58 6.28 -3.01
CA ASN A 167 2.75 7.07 -3.40
C ASN A 167 2.42 8.15 -4.43
N ILE A 168 1.50 7.88 -5.36
CA ILE A 168 0.99 8.91 -6.28
C ILE A 168 0.17 9.93 -5.50
N LEU A 169 -0.76 9.48 -4.66
CA LEU A 169 -1.61 10.37 -3.86
C LEU A 169 -0.79 11.34 -3.00
N LYS A 170 0.31 10.89 -2.40
CA LYS A 170 1.24 11.72 -1.61
C LYS A 170 1.79 12.92 -2.37
N THR A 171 1.92 12.86 -3.70
CA THR A 171 2.40 14.00 -4.50
C THR A 171 1.34 15.05 -4.77
N LEU A 172 0.07 14.76 -4.44
CA LEU A 172 -1.08 15.65 -4.66
C LEU A 172 -1.48 16.41 -3.39
N SER A 173 -0.55 16.53 -2.44
CA SER A 173 -0.77 17.20 -1.15
C SER A 173 -2.05 16.73 -0.44
N PRO A 174 -2.19 15.43 -0.11
CA PRO A 174 -3.43 14.92 0.46
C PRO A 174 -3.52 15.21 1.96
N THR A 175 -4.71 15.60 2.44
CA THR A 175 -5.03 15.69 3.86
C THR A 175 -6.04 14.61 4.25
N PRO A 176 -5.71 13.70 5.19
CA PRO A 176 -6.65 12.70 5.66
C PRO A 176 -7.87 13.35 6.35
N VAL A 177 -9.09 12.99 5.91
CA VAL A 177 -10.32 13.51 6.51
C VAL A 177 -10.86 12.58 7.62
N ARG A 178 -10.53 11.29 7.55
CA ARG A 178 -10.87 10.29 8.58
C ARG A 178 -9.64 9.90 9.41
N PRO A 179 -9.79 9.65 10.73
CA PRO A 179 -8.67 9.22 11.58
C PRO A 179 -7.99 7.92 11.12
N SER A 180 -8.77 6.97 10.61
CA SER A 180 -8.26 5.71 10.07
C SER A 180 -7.67 5.82 8.66
N GLY A 181 -7.65 7.03 8.07
CA GLY A 181 -7.40 7.22 6.65
C GLY A 181 -8.56 6.78 5.76
N GLY A 182 -8.27 6.62 4.47
CA GLY A 182 -9.21 6.08 3.47
C GLY A 182 -10.09 7.11 2.76
N VAL A 183 -10.20 8.33 3.29
CA VAL A 183 -10.75 9.49 2.57
C VAL A 183 -9.80 10.67 2.74
N TYR A 184 -9.46 11.31 1.63
CA TYR A 184 -8.45 12.37 1.57
C TYR A 184 -9.05 13.62 0.92
N PHE A 185 -8.75 14.79 1.45
CA PHE A 185 -8.97 16.04 0.75
C PHE A 185 -7.70 16.38 -0.06
N VAL A 186 -7.88 16.67 -1.35
CA VAL A 186 -6.83 17.05 -2.30
C VAL A 186 -7.15 18.45 -2.85
N PRO A 187 -6.24 19.44 -2.74
CA PRO A 187 -6.46 20.79 -3.24
C PRO A 187 -6.82 20.86 -4.73
N ALA A 188 -7.60 21.87 -5.12
CA ALA A 188 -7.99 22.10 -6.52
C ALA A 188 -6.80 22.25 -7.48
N ALA A 189 -5.64 22.68 -6.98
CA ALA A 189 -4.39 22.76 -7.75
C ALA A 189 -3.98 21.41 -8.39
N HIS A 190 -4.44 20.28 -7.84
CA HIS A 190 -4.13 18.93 -8.29
C HIS A 190 -5.32 18.21 -8.95
N ASP A 191 -6.39 18.92 -9.35
CA ASP A 191 -7.63 18.28 -9.83
C ASP A 191 -7.42 17.38 -11.06
N GLU A 192 -6.58 17.82 -12.00
CA GLU A 192 -6.27 17.06 -13.21
C GLU A 192 -5.53 15.76 -12.88
N ASP A 193 -4.44 15.85 -12.12
CA ASP A 193 -3.64 14.68 -11.71
C ASP A 193 -4.43 13.72 -10.82
N LEU A 194 -5.31 14.25 -9.96
CA LEU A 194 -6.26 13.42 -9.20
C LEU A 194 -7.24 12.69 -10.13
N GLY A 195 -7.69 13.33 -11.20
CA GLY A 195 -8.49 12.70 -12.25
C GLY A 195 -7.76 11.54 -12.92
N ARG A 196 -6.47 11.69 -13.20
CA ARG A 196 -5.61 10.62 -13.74
C ARG A 196 -5.47 9.46 -12.75
N LEU A 197 -5.31 9.75 -11.45
CA LEU A 197 -5.28 8.73 -10.40
C LEU A 197 -6.61 7.98 -10.26
N VAL A 198 -7.74 8.68 -10.37
CA VAL A 198 -9.07 8.06 -10.42
C VAL A 198 -9.17 7.10 -11.61
N ALA A 199 -8.76 7.54 -12.80
CA ALA A 199 -8.76 6.70 -13.99
C ALA A 199 -7.85 5.48 -13.85
N PHE A 200 -6.68 5.64 -13.23
CA PHE A 200 -5.77 4.53 -12.92
C PHE A 200 -6.45 3.48 -12.02
N CYS A 201 -7.02 3.89 -10.89
CA CYS A 201 -7.68 2.96 -9.97
C CYS A 201 -8.83 2.21 -10.65
N SER A 202 -9.64 2.91 -11.44
CA SER A 202 -10.81 2.36 -12.13
C SER A 202 -10.48 1.53 -13.38
N ALA A 203 -9.21 1.46 -13.79
CA ALA A 203 -8.80 0.66 -14.95
C ALA A 203 -8.73 -0.86 -14.65
N PHE A 204 -8.82 -1.26 -13.37
CA PHE A 204 -8.70 -2.65 -12.96
C PHE A 204 -10.06 -3.24 -12.55
N PRO A 205 -10.35 -4.53 -12.82
CA PRO A 205 -11.65 -5.13 -12.52
C PRO A 205 -12.09 -5.05 -11.05
N LYS A 206 -11.14 -5.11 -10.11
CA LYS A 206 -11.37 -4.94 -8.67
C LYS A 206 -10.82 -3.62 -8.14
N GLY A 207 -10.73 -2.62 -9.01
CA GLY A 207 -10.24 -1.29 -8.68
C GLY A 207 -11.34 -0.24 -8.87
N GLU A 208 -11.40 0.71 -7.95
CA GLU A 208 -12.30 1.86 -8.03
C GLU A 208 -11.61 3.09 -7.44
N GLY A 209 -11.80 4.23 -8.09
CA GLY A 209 -11.43 5.53 -7.57
C GLY A 209 -12.59 6.50 -7.73
N PHE A 210 -12.83 7.33 -6.72
CA PHE A 210 -13.86 8.35 -6.76
C PHE A 210 -13.31 9.67 -6.27
N LYS A 211 -13.69 10.76 -6.94
CA LYS A 211 -13.51 12.12 -6.45
C LYS A 211 -14.83 12.86 -6.38
N ILE A 212 -15.06 13.60 -5.31
CA ILE A 212 -16.21 14.50 -5.13
C ILE A 212 -15.70 15.92 -4.92
N PRO A 213 -16.17 16.91 -5.72
CA PRO A 213 -15.77 18.30 -5.53
C PRO A 213 -16.30 18.87 -4.21
N VAL A 214 -15.45 19.62 -3.53
CA VAL A 214 -15.80 20.37 -2.32
C VAL A 214 -16.02 21.82 -2.71
N ILE A 215 -17.23 22.30 -2.48
CA ILE A 215 -17.63 23.67 -2.77
C ILE A 215 -17.29 24.57 -1.56
N LYS A 216 -16.88 25.80 -1.85
CA LYS A 216 -16.54 26.82 -0.87
C LYS A 216 -17.78 27.20 -0.07
N SER A 217 -17.77 26.81 1.19
CA SER A 217 -18.70 27.24 2.23
C SER A 217 -17.92 27.47 3.52
N VAL A 218 -18.53 28.15 4.49
CA VAL A 218 -17.90 28.35 5.82
C VAL A 218 -17.60 27.00 6.46
N GLU A 219 -18.56 26.06 6.42
CA GLU A 219 -18.43 24.73 7.00
C GLU A 219 -17.34 23.89 6.30
N SER A 220 -17.22 24.02 4.97
CA SER A 220 -16.22 23.30 4.20
C SER A 220 -14.81 23.81 4.51
N ILE A 221 -14.65 25.13 4.62
CA ILE A 221 -13.38 25.75 5.02
C ILE A 221 -13.00 25.32 6.44
N GLU A 222 -13.92 25.43 7.41
CA GLU A 222 -13.67 25.02 8.80
C GLU A 222 -13.28 23.54 8.90
N MET A 223 -13.95 22.67 8.15
CA MET A 223 -13.64 21.25 8.09
C MET A 223 -12.23 21.00 7.53
N ILE A 224 -11.87 21.66 6.43
CA ILE A 224 -10.54 21.53 5.80
C ILE A 224 -9.46 22.05 6.76
N GLU A 225 -9.61 23.26 7.31
CA GLU A 225 -8.64 23.84 8.25
C GLU A 225 -8.42 22.93 9.46
N LYS A 226 -9.51 22.42 10.05
CA LYS A 226 -9.42 21.46 11.15
C LYS A 226 -8.66 20.20 10.76
N LYS A 227 -8.93 19.64 9.57
CA LYS A 227 -8.26 18.41 9.11
C LYS A 227 -6.80 18.61 8.75
N ILE A 228 -6.44 19.78 8.22
CA ILE A 228 -5.04 20.15 8.03
C ILE A 228 -4.36 20.27 9.41
N SER A 229 -5.01 20.93 10.37
CA SER A 229 -4.52 21.04 11.75
C SER A 229 -4.28 19.68 12.40
N ASP A 230 -5.27 18.78 12.35
CA ASP A 230 -5.18 17.40 12.83
C ASP A 230 -4.00 16.64 12.16
N HIS A 231 -3.83 16.82 10.84
CA HIS A 231 -2.77 16.17 10.07
C HIS A 231 -1.38 16.69 10.47
N LEU A 232 -1.21 18.01 10.60
CA LEU A 232 0.04 18.62 11.05
C LEU A 232 0.39 18.18 12.49
N ASP A 233 -0.59 18.08 13.39
CA ASP A 233 -0.37 17.56 14.75
C ASP A 233 0.08 16.10 14.72
N GLY A 234 -0.49 15.28 13.83
CA GLY A 234 -0.03 13.92 13.56
C GLY A 234 1.43 13.86 13.15
N VAL A 235 1.85 14.73 12.23
CA VAL A 235 3.25 14.83 11.78
C VAL A 235 4.18 15.29 12.91
N ILE A 236 3.78 16.30 13.69
CA ILE A 236 4.54 16.75 14.87
C ILE A 236 4.77 15.58 15.84
N ASN A 237 3.73 14.80 16.13
CA ASN A 237 3.83 13.65 17.03
C ASN A 237 4.76 12.56 16.46
N GLN A 238 4.72 12.30 15.15
CA GLN A 238 5.67 11.38 14.50
C GLN A 238 7.11 11.87 14.60
N CYS A 239 7.35 13.16 14.39
CA CYS A 239 8.68 13.77 14.56
C CYS A 239 9.16 13.68 16.02
N ARG A 240 8.28 13.91 17.01
CA ARG A 240 8.63 13.80 18.44
C ARG A 240 9.01 12.38 18.81
N PHE A 241 8.21 11.41 18.35
CA PHE A 241 8.52 10.00 18.52
C PHE A 241 9.87 9.65 17.90
N ALA A 242 10.15 10.10 16.67
CA ALA A 242 11.42 9.86 15.99
C ALA A 242 12.63 10.50 16.69
N ALA A 243 12.44 11.67 17.31
CA ALA A 243 13.47 12.36 18.07
C ALA A 243 13.80 11.60 19.37
N GLY A 244 12.77 11.14 20.09
CA GLY A 244 12.91 10.46 21.38
C GLY A 244 13.35 8.99 21.29
N GLU A 245 13.06 8.31 20.19
CA GLU A 245 13.37 6.90 20.03
C GLU A 245 14.82 6.70 19.53
N SER A 246 15.61 5.93 20.28
CA SER A 246 17.03 5.67 19.96
C SER A 246 17.21 4.41 19.11
N THR A 247 16.19 3.57 19.00
CA THR A 247 16.24 2.28 18.30
C THR A 247 15.76 2.34 16.84
N LEU A 248 15.37 3.52 16.35
CA LEU A 248 14.93 3.68 14.96
C LEU A 248 16.06 3.39 13.98
N THR A 249 15.78 2.55 13.00
CA THR A 249 16.71 2.29 11.90
C THR A 249 16.89 3.54 11.05
N LYS A 250 18.08 3.73 10.46
CA LYS A 250 18.36 4.84 9.53
C LYS A 250 17.34 4.90 8.39
N GLY A 251 16.90 3.75 7.89
CA GLY A 251 15.85 3.66 6.87
C GLY A 251 14.50 4.20 7.33
N LYS A 252 14.05 3.84 8.54
CA LYS A 252 12.77 4.34 9.06
C LYS A 252 12.81 5.83 9.37
N LEU A 253 13.95 6.32 9.87
CA LEU A 253 14.16 7.75 10.08
C LEU A 253 14.11 8.52 8.75
N ALA A 254 14.76 8.02 7.70
CA ALA A 254 14.71 8.63 6.38
C ALA A 254 13.28 8.67 5.79
N GLU A 255 12.49 7.61 5.99
CA GLU A 255 11.08 7.57 5.59
C GLU A 255 10.26 8.67 6.29
N ILE A 256 10.41 8.82 7.61
CA ILE A 256 9.72 9.87 8.39
C ILE A 256 10.12 11.25 7.91
N ILE A 257 11.41 11.50 7.67
CA ILE A 257 11.91 12.77 7.16
C ILE A 257 11.32 13.09 5.79
N ASN A 258 11.28 12.10 4.88
CA ASN A 258 10.75 12.30 3.53
C ASN A 258 9.24 12.56 3.53
N ASP A 259 8.47 11.82 4.35
CA ASP A 259 7.04 12.04 4.51
C ASP A 259 6.76 13.42 5.11
N THR A 260 7.52 13.83 6.13
CA THR A 260 7.45 15.17 6.74
C THR A 260 7.72 16.27 5.73
N LYS A 261 8.78 16.12 4.93
CA LYS A 261 9.14 17.06 3.88
C LYS A 261 8.02 17.23 2.87
N THR A 262 7.39 16.13 2.48
CA THR A 262 6.27 16.11 1.52
C THR A 262 5.06 16.89 2.05
N VAL A 263 4.69 16.67 3.32
CA VAL A 263 3.59 17.42 3.96
C VAL A 263 3.88 18.91 4.05
N VAL A 264 5.10 19.29 4.46
CA VAL A 264 5.51 20.70 4.58
C VAL A 264 5.55 21.39 3.22
N SER A 265 6.00 20.72 2.16
CA SER A 265 5.99 21.29 0.81
C SER A 265 4.56 21.46 0.29
N GLY A 266 3.70 20.46 0.54
CA GLY A 266 2.32 20.46 0.07
C GLY A 266 1.42 21.48 0.77
N TYR A 267 1.80 21.95 1.96
CA TYR A 267 1.04 22.99 2.69
C TYR A 267 0.79 24.25 1.85
N ARG A 268 1.71 24.60 0.94
CA ARG A 268 1.57 25.78 0.07
C ARG A 268 0.33 25.72 -0.81
N ASP A 269 -0.12 24.53 -1.19
CA ASP A 269 -1.30 24.32 -2.03
C ASP A 269 -2.61 24.68 -1.31
N TYR A 270 -2.54 24.92 0.02
CA TYR A 270 -3.67 25.32 0.85
C TYR A 270 -3.69 26.81 1.18
N GLU A 271 -2.66 27.58 0.80
CA GLU A 271 -2.53 29.01 1.18
C GLU A 271 -3.69 29.88 0.67
N THR A 272 -4.35 29.47 -0.41
CA THR A 272 -5.51 30.14 -1.01
C THR A 272 -6.85 29.68 -0.40
N ILE A 273 -6.85 28.57 0.33
CA ILE A 273 -8.04 27.99 0.98
C ILE A 273 -8.14 28.45 2.44
N ILE A 274 -7.02 28.43 3.14
CA ILE A 274 -6.93 28.75 4.56
C ILE A 274 -7.06 30.25 4.77
N SER A 275 -7.96 30.66 5.67
CA SER A 275 -8.18 32.09 5.96
C SER A 275 -8.31 32.38 7.45
N MET A 276 -9.00 31.54 8.22
CA MET A 276 -9.31 31.82 9.63
C MET A 276 -8.17 31.36 10.55
N GLN A 277 -7.60 30.19 10.27
CA GLN A 277 -6.56 29.57 11.12
C GLN A 277 -5.13 29.70 10.57
N LYS A 278 -4.91 30.57 9.57
CA LYS A 278 -3.63 30.68 8.86
C LYS A 278 -2.42 30.81 9.79
N ARG A 279 -2.46 31.75 10.73
CA ARG A 279 -1.34 32.00 11.65
C ARG A 279 -0.99 30.78 12.52
N GLU A 280 -2.00 30.04 12.96
CA GLU A 280 -1.80 28.83 13.76
C GLU A 280 -1.15 27.73 12.92
N LEU A 281 -1.70 27.47 11.73
CA LEU A 281 -1.18 26.47 10.82
C LEU A 281 0.25 26.79 10.35
N ASP A 282 0.53 28.06 10.03
CA ASP A 282 1.88 28.54 9.72
C ASP A 282 2.87 28.26 10.87
N SER A 283 2.44 28.48 12.11
CA SER A 283 3.25 28.20 13.31
C SER A 283 3.54 26.71 13.47
N LYS A 284 2.54 25.84 13.19
CA LYS A 284 2.73 24.38 13.19
C LYS A 284 3.71 23.93 12.10
N VAL A 285 3.59 24.48 10.88
CA VAL A 285 4.51 24.17 9.78
C VAL A 285 5.93 24.61 10.12
N GLN A 286 6.12 25.77 10.76
CA GLN A 286 7.44 26.21 11.19
C GLN A 286 8.03 25.27 12.25
N LEU A 287 7.23 24.87 13.25
CA LEU A 287 7.65 23.88 14.25
C LEU A 287 8.09 22.56 13.60
N ILE A 288 7.34 22.07 12.60
CA ILE A 288 7.71 20.85 11.87
C ILE A 288 9.05 21.01 11.14
N ARG A 289 9.31 22.18 10.52
CA ARG A 289 10.60 22.47 9.87
C ARG A 289 11.76 22.44 10.86
N ASP A 290 11.59 23.06 12.02
CA ASP A 290 12.63 23.10 13.06
C ASP A 290 12.94 21.68 13.57
N MET A 291 11.90 20.88 13.82
CA MET A 291 12.03 19.48 14.22
C MET A 291 12.68 18.61 13.14
N MET A 292 12.34 18.82 11.87
CA MET A 292 12.97 18.14 10.75
C MET A 292 14.47 18.44 10.67
N GLY A 293 14.88 19.67 10.97
CA GLY A 293 16.30 20.04 11.10
C GLY A 293 17.02 19.19 12.15
N MET A 294 16.44 19.05 13.35
CA MET A 294 17.01 18.21 14.42
C MET A 294 17.10 16.72 14.02
N LEU A 295 16.10 16.21 13.30
CA LEU A 295 16.10 14.82 12.84
C LEU A 295 17.15 14.57 11.75
N LEU A 296 17.40 15.54 10.88
CA LEU A 296 18.47 15.46 9.87
C LEU A 296 19.84 15.39 10.54
N ASP A 297 20.10 16.22 11.55
CA ASP A 297 21.35 16.19 12.31
C ASP A 297 21.58 14.83 13.00
N LYS A 298 20.50 14.23 13.54
CA LYS A 298 20.53 12.88 14.13
C LYS A 298 20.77 11.78 13.09
N GLY A 299 20.27 11.93 11.86
CA GLY A 299 20.40 10.93 10.80
C GLY A 299 21.78 10.91 10.09
N VAL A 300 22.53 12.01 10.18
CA VAL A 300 23.89 12.14 9.65
C VAL A 300 24.93 11.50 10.59
N ALA A 301 24.61 11.38 11.88
CA ALA A 301 25.40 10.62 12.87
C ALA A 301 25.32 9.10 12.68
#